data_AF-A0A8T4YF35-F1
#
_entry.id   AF-A0A8T4YF35-F1
#
_cell.length_a   1.000
_cell.length_b   1.000
_cell.length_c   1.000
_cell.angle_alpha   90.00
_cell.angle_beta   90.00
_cell.angle_gamma   90.00
#
_symmetry.space_group_name_H-M   'P 1'
#
loop_
_entity.id
_entity.type
_entity.pdbx_description
1 polymer ?
#
loop_
_entity_poly.entity_id
_entity_poly.type
_entity_poly.pdbx_seq_one_letter_code
_entity_poly.pdbx_strand_id
1 'polypeptide(L)'
;MSEEKKVSRRGWIKYAGAGVVVVAAAAGAGYYATQPKPTPTPITPTPTPTTPKPTTPTPAPAKVLKVWQLSYASETDRVKWENIYAKFTKETGIKVETSNFGGDDIVSKCTNIFESKAVENYPDLISPAWSMNPVWSVRGYLEPLDDLMDWLKSNYGNDIIKGLPEVCYWMGSKGERHYYAVPTGVVVGAIFWRGDILKKVGIDTEELLEFEGYDKALYKIKSNIKDLGILAPLSAQTSATGSTDCTYPIYMLFQSFSGVNPVDPATLKLQLDDTPEHFQALVKVVETYARWYKDGINIRSALVDAGVDNNLQFINGQVAATFNGIASIYAVLKDRKAPFLDSTITLPFPGNASKN
;
A
#
# COMPACT_ATOMS: atom_id res chain seq x y z
N MET A 1 44.56 1.96 43.92
CA MET A 1 45.10 1.88 42.56
C MET A 1 44.02 1.28 41.68
N SER A 2 42.93 2.04 41.50
CA SER A 2 42.56 2.80 40.29
C SER A 2 41.79 1.94 39.28
N GLU A 3 40.47 1.92 39.47
CA GLU A 3 39.47 1.59 38.44
C GLU A 3 39.49 2.65 37.34
N GLU A 4 39.39 2.23 36.08
CA GLU A 4 39.06 3.14 34.97
C GLU A 4 37.98 2.55 34.02
N LYS A 5 36.82 3.21 34.11
CA LYS A 5 35.70 3.45 33.17
C LYS A 5 35.17 2.39 32.18
N LYS A 6 33.91 2.02 32.50
CA LYS A 6 32.79 1.60 31.64
C LYS A 6 32.49 2.57 30.49
N VAL A 7 32.02 2.03 29.36
CA VAL A 7 31.04 2.70 28.48
C VAL A 7 29.88 1.73 28.23
N SER A 8 28.66 2.17 28.59
CA SER A 8 27.40 1.43 28.47
C SER A 8 26.63 1.83 27.20
N ARG A 9 25.67 0.96 26.82
CA ARG A 9 24.84 0.94 25.60
C ARG A 9 23.98 2.20 25.28
N ARG A 10 24.26 3.38 25.84
CA ARG A 10 23.58 4.65 25.54
C ARG A 10 24.26 5.52 24.46
N GLY A 11 25.28 5.01 23.76
CA GLY A 11 26.07 5.76 22.77
C GLY A 11 25.55 5.79 21.33
N TRP A 12 24.58 4.95 20.95
CA TRP A 12 24.21 4.77 19.53
C TRP A 12 22.95 5.53 19.06
N ILE A 13 22.19 6.17 19.96
CA ILE A 13 20.95 6.88 19.61
C ILE A 13 21.17 8.39 19.31
N LYS A 14 22.41 8.89 19.38
CA LYS A 14 22.70 10.32 19.19
C LYS A 14 22.87 10.82 17.74
N TYR A 15 22.75 9.97 16.72
CA TYR A 15 22.93 10.41 15.31
C TYR A 15 21.77 10.13 14.35
N ALA A 16 20.66 9.54 14.82
CA ALA A 16 19.48 9.29 13.97
C ALA A 16 18.29 10.25 14.23
N GLY A 17 18.37 11.14 15.22
CA GLY A 17 17.25 12.00 15.65
C GLY A 17 17.43 13.51 15.45
N ALA A 18 18.53 13.98 14.87
CA ALA A 18 18.89 15.42 14.84
C ALA A 18 18.48 16.17 13.56
N GLY A 19 17.82 15.53 12.59
CA GLY A 19 17.47 16.14 11.30
C GLY A 19 16.05 16.72 11.19
N VAL A 20 15.13 16.41 12.11
CA VAL A 20 13.69 16.66 11.89
C VAL A 20 13.07 17.67 12.88
N VAL A 21 13.81 18.15 13.90
CA VAL A 21 13.25 19.04 14.94
C VAL A 21 13.67 20.52 14.79
N VAL A 22 14.52 20.86 13.81
CA VAL A 22 15.14 22.20 13.73
C VAL A 22 14.21 23.31 13.19
N VAL A 23 12.99 23.02 12.71
CA VAL A 23 12.06 24.09 12.25
C VAL A 23 10.96 24.43 13.26
N ALA A 24 10.74 23.64 14.31
CA ALA A 24 9.62 23.86 15.23
C ALA A 24 9.94 24.72 16.48
N ALA A 25 11.20 25.14 16.69
CA ALA A 25 11.65 25.75 17.95
C ALA A 25 12.19 27.20 17.85
N ALA A 26 11.80 27.97 16.83
CA ALA A 26 12.22 29.38 16.68
C ALA A 26 11.19 30.43 17.17
N ALA A 27 10.00 30.05 17.66
CA ALA A 27 8.99 31.03 18.10
C ALA A 27 8.66 31.01 19.62
N GLY A 28 9.18 30.05 20.39
CA GLY A 28 8.80 29.84 21.79
C GLY A 28 9.72 30.46 22.85
N ALA A 29 10.89 30.97 22.49
CA ALA A 29 11.95 31.33 23.45
C ALA A 29 12.30 32.84 23.51
N GLY A 30 11.35 33.72 23.19
CA GLY A 30 11.39 35.15 23.58
C GLY A 30 10.89 35.40 25.02
N TYR A 31 10.82 34.34 25.83
CA TYR A 31 10.25 34.29 27.19
C TYR A 31 11.08 35.03 28.26
N TYR A 32 12.28 35.53 27.96
CA TYR A 32 13.08 36.25 28.97
C TYR A 32 13.89 37.43 28.39
N ALA A 33 13.20 38.35 27.72
CA ALA A 33 13.55 39.78 27.83
C ALA A 33 12.70 40.35 28.98
N THR A 34 13.08 40.10 30.24
CA THR A 34 13.68 41.13 31.12
C THR A 34 12.86 42.43 31.08
N GLN A 35 11.96 42.80 31.99
CA GLN A 35 11.89 42.73 33.47
C GLN A 35 10.51 43.33 33.90
N PRO A 36 10.12 43.33 35.19
CA PRO A 36 8.89 43.97 35.65
C PRO A 36 9.09 45.41 36.19
N LYS A 37 8.29 46.37 35.71
CA LYS A 37 7.74 47.58 36.43
C LYS A 37 7.18 48.62 35.43
N PRO A 38 6.40 49.65 35.84
CA PRO A 38 5.48 49.78 36.98
C PRO A 38 4.02 49.99 36.51
N THR A 39 3.05 49.75 37.40
CA THR A 39 1.62 49.96 37.15
C THR A 39 1.27 51.45 37.04
N PRO A 40 0.67 51.92 35.92
CA PRO A 40 -0.02 53.20 35.86
C PRO A 40 -1.51 53.02 36.16
N THR A 41 -2.05 53.96 36.93
CA THR A 41 -3.45 54.13 37.34
C THR A 41 -4.41 54.15 36.14
N PRO A 42 -5.65 53.62 36.24
CA PRO A 42 -6.60 53.65 35.13
C PRO A 42 -7.05 55.07 34.83
N ILE A 43 -6.88 55.51 33.59
CA ILE A 43 -7.58 56.68 33.03
C ILE A 43 -8.64 56.14 32.09
N THR A 44 -9.90 56.46 32.36
CA THR A 44 -11.05 56.11 31.52
C THR A 44 -11.01 56.94 30.23
N PRO A 45 -10.84 56.35 29.03
CA PRO A 45 -10.99 57.09 27.80
C PRO A 45 -12.48 57.26 27.47
N THR A 46 -12.85 58.50 27.15
CA THR A 46 -14.16 58.87 26.59
C THR A 46 -14.36 58.18 25.23
N PRO A 47 -15.53 57.56 24.95
CA PRO A 47 -15.75 56.88 23.68
C PRO A 47 -15.76 57.89 22.52
N THR A 48 -14.87 57.67 21.55
CA THR A 48 -14.91 58.35 20.26
C THR A 48 -15.83 57.55 19.33
N PRO A 49 -16.76 58.17 18.59
CA PRO A 49 -17.64 57.45 17.67
C PRO A 49 -16.85 56.91 16.49
N THR A 50 -16.65 55.60 16.42
CA THR A 50 -16.14 54.91 15.23
C THR A 50 -17.29 54.58 14.28
N THR A 51 -17.21 55.13 13.07
CA THR A 51 -18.07 54.82 11.93
C THR A 51 -17.91 53.34 11.55
N PRO A 52 -18.99 52.59 11.24
CA PRO A 52 -18.86 51.18 10.85
C PRO A 52 -18.06 51.05 9.56
N LYS A 53 -16.93 50.34 9.63
CA LYS A 53 -16.19 49.90 8.45
C LYS A 53 -17.07 48.92 7.66
N PRO A 54 -17.19 49.03 6.33
CA PRO A 54 -17.92 48.06 5.54
C PRO A 54 -17.32 46.67 5.78
N THR A 55 -18.10 45.79 6.40
CA THR A 55 -17.76 44.37 6.53
C THR A 55 -17.88 43.76 5.14
N THR A 56 -16.74 43.51 4.51
CA THR A 56 -16.65 42.58 3.39
C THR A 56 -17.26 41.26 3.86
N PRO A 57 -18.22 40.67 3.12
CA PRO A 57 -18.80 39.39 3.52
C PRO A 57 -17.68 38.37 3.66
N THR A 58 -17.54 37.80 4.86
CA THR A 58 -16.69 36.64 5.09
C THR A 58 -17.13 35.57 4.08
N PRO A 59 -16.23 35.08 3.21
CA PRO A 59 -16.58 34.00 2.29
C PRO A 59 -17.20 32.86 3.10
N ALA A 60 -18.33 32.31 2.62
CA ALA A 60 -18.88 31.10 3.21
C ALA A 60 -17.76 30.06 3.33
N PRO A 61 -17.68 29.30 4.45
CA PRO A 61 -16.63 28.32 4.61
C PRO A 61 -16.59 27.40 3.40
N ALA A 62 -15.42 27.30 2.77
CA ALA A 62 -15.24 26.46 1.60
C ALA A 62 -15.62 25.02 1.98
N LYS A 63 -16.45 24.36 1.15
CA LYS A 63 -16.74 22.94 1.32
C LYS A 63 -15.41 22.17 1.21
N VAL A 64 -15.11 21.34 2.19
CA VAL A 64 -13.89 20.52 2.24
C VAL A 64 -14.28 19.06 2.06
N LEU A 65 -13.57 18.37 1.17
CA LEU A 65 -13.60 16.91 1.00
C LEU A 65 -12.33 16.32 1.62
N LYS A 66 -12.49 15.55 2.70
CA LYS A 66 -11.41 14.85 3.40
C LYS A 66 -11.17 13.49 2.76
N VAL A 67 -9.97 13.27 2.25
CA VAL A 67 -9.56 12.02 1.60
C VAL A 67 -8.45 11.37 2.41
N TRP A 68 -8.66 10.15 2.87
CA TRP A 68 -7.61 9.33 3.45
C TRP A 68 -7.08 8.38 2.40
N GLN A 69 -5.78 8.36 2.19
CA GLN A 69 -5.21 7.61 1.09
C GLN A 69 -3.85 6.99 1.39
N LEU A 70 -3.49 6.00 0.57
CA LEU A 70 -2.14 5.47 0.55
C LEU A 70 -1.16 6.57 0.12
N SER A 71 0.00 6.59 0.76
CA SER A 71 1.12 7.43 0.34
C SER A 71 1.49 7.13 -1.11
N TYR A 72 1.80 8.18 -1.86
CA TYR A 72 2.18 8.06 -3.26
C TYR A 72 3.37 7.12 -3.45
N ALA A 73 3.25 6.22 -4.42
CA ALA A 73 4.31 5.25 -4.71
C ALA A 73 5.54 5.90 -5.36
N SER A 74 5.35 7.04 -6.03
CA SER A 74 6.36 7.71 -6.84
C SER A 74 6.03 9.21 -6.96
N GLU A 75 6.99 10.02 -7.39
CA GLU A 75 6.75 11.45 -7.63
C GLU A 75 5.80 11.65 -8.82
N THR A 76 5.93 10.79 -9.83
CA THR A 76 5.03 10.76 -10.98
C THR A 76 3.57 10.53 -10.54
N ASP A 77 3.35 9.64 -9.57
CA ASP A 77 2.03 9.33 -9.03
C ASP A 77 1.45 10.49 -8.21
N ARG A 78 2.28 11.10 -7.35
CA ARG A 78 1.92 12.30 -6.58
C ARG A 78 1.41 13.43 -7.47
N VAL A 79 2.18 13.79 -8.50
CA VAL A 79 1.83 14.89 -9.41
C VAL A 79 0.51 14.61 -10.16
N LYS A 80 0.27 13.36 -10.56
CA LYS A 80 -0.98 12.99 -11.23
C LYS A 80 -2.19 13.20 -10.32
N TRP A 81 -2.15 12.68 -9.09
CA TRP A 81 -3.25 12.82 -8.14
C TRP A 81 -3.48 14.26 -7.69
N GLU A 82 -2.42 15.00 -7.39
CA GLU A 82 -2.56 16.42 -7.02
C GLU A 82 -3.16 17.25 -8.16
N ASN A 83 -2.83 16.96 -9.42
CA ASN A 83 -3.45 17.61 -10.57
C ASN A 83 -4.95 17.25 -10.70
N ILE A 84 -5.34 16.01 -10.41
CA ILE A 84 -6.75 15.59 -10.38
C ILE A 84 -7.49 16.38 -9.29
N TYR A 85 -6.94 16.46 -8.08
CA TYR A 85 -7.56 17.23 -6.99
C TYR A 85 -7.62 18.73 -7.30
N ALA A 86 -6.57 19.30 -7.87
CA ALA A 86 -6.56 20.70 -8.28
C ALA A 86 -7.62 21.00 -9.35
N LYS A 87 -7.76 20.11 -10.34
CA LYS A 87 -8.80 20.22 -11.38
C LYS A 87 -10.20 20.15 -10.77
N PHE A 88 -10.45 19.16 -9.89
CA PHE A 88 -11.71 19.02 -9.18
C PHE A 88 -12.06 20.27 -8.36
N THR A 89 -11.10 20.79 -7.58
CA THR A 89 -11.29 22.01 -6.80
C THR A 89 -11.58 23.22 -7.68
N LYS A 90 -10.91 23.34 -8.83
CA LYS A 90 -11.18 24.43 -9.78
C LYS A 90 -12.57 24.36 -10.39
N GLU A 91 -13.06 23.16 -10.71
CA GLU A 91 -14.37 22.96 -11.36
C GLU A 91 -15.55 23.06 -10.39
N THR A 92 -15.36 22.66 -9.13
CA THR A 92 -16.46 22.55 -8.15
C THR A 92 -16.43 23.60 -7.05
N GLY A 93 -15.28 24.25 -6.84
CA GLY A 93 -15.02 25.09 -5.67
C GLY A 93 -14.87 24.32 -4.34
N ILE A 94 -14.88 22.98 -4.37
CA ILE A 94 -14.70 22.13 -3.19
C ILE A 94 -13.20 21.88 -3.00
N LYS A 95 -12.66 22.23 -1.83
CA LYS A 95 -11.27 21.97 -1.49
C LYS A 95 -11.09 20.49 -1.15
N VAL A 96 -10.03 19.86 -1.64
CA VAL A 96 -9.63 18.50 -1.23
C VAL A 96 -8.53 18.58 -0.18
N GLU A 97 -8.70 17.88 0.94
CA GLU A 97 -7.67 17.70 1.97
C GLU A 97 -7.29 16.23 2.08
N THR A 98 -6.02 15.92 1.86
CA THR A 98 -5.52 14.54 1.86
C THR A 98 -4.72 14.22 3.12
N SER A 99 -4.92 13.01 3.65
CA SER A 99 -4.07 12.39 4.67
C SER A 99 -3.44 11.13 4.07
N ASN A 100 -2.11 11.07 4.06
CA ASN A 100 -1.34 9.98 3.44
C ASN A 100 -0.81 9.01 4.50
N PHE A 101 -0.96 7.71 4.24
CA PHE A 101 -0.60 6.65 5.18
C PHE A 101 0.18 5.52 4.50
N GLY A 102 0.86 4.68 5.28
CA GLY A 102 1.35 3.39 4.80
C GLY A 102 0.19 2.40 4.60
N GLY A 103 0.41 1.32 3.84
CA GLY A 103 -0.63 0.35 3.50
C GLY A 103 -1.31 -0.29 4.71
N ASP A 104 -0.55 -0.72 5.71
CA ASP A 104 -1.13 -1.32 6.92
C ASP A 104 -1.70 -0.24 7.87
N ASP A 105 -1.10 0.96 7.88
CA ASP A 105 -1.48 2.08 8.75
C ASP A 105 -2.87 2.65 8.37
N ILE A 106 -3.18 2.79 7.08
CA ILE A 106 -4.51 3.29 6.65
C ILE A 106 -5.62 2.36 7.14
N VAL A 107 -5.41 1.04 7.02
CA VAL A 107 -6.40 0.04 7.42
C VAL A 107 -6.66 0.10 8.93
N SER A 108 -5.61 0.11 9.74
CA SER A 108 -5.74 0.20 11.20
C SER A 108 -6.36 1.52 11.63
N LYS A 109 -5.98 2.65 11.02
CA LYS A 109 -6.55 3.97 11.34
C LYS A 109 -8.03 4.07 11.03
N CYS A 110 -8.45 3.63 9.84
CA CYS A 110 -9.86 3.59 9.47
C CYS A 110 -10.65 2.69 10.43
N THR A 111 -10.16 1.48 10.70
CA THR A 111 -10.86 0.55 11.58
C THR A 111 -11.02 1.13 12.99
N ASN A 112 -9.96 1.69 13.57
CA ASN A 112 -10.00 2.26 14.92
C ASN A 112 -10.97 3.45 15.01
N ILE A 113 -11.02 4.32 13.99
CA ILE A 113 -11.91 5.48 14.04
C ILE A 113 -13.37 5.07 13.89
N PHE A 114 -13.65 4.09 13.02
CA PHE A 114 -14.99 3.55 12.83
C PHE A 114 -15.51 2.84 14.08
N GLU A 115 -14.66 2.04 14.73
CA GLU A 115 -15.00 1.33 15.97
C GLU A 115 -15.21 2.28 17.15
N SER A 116 -14.39 3.33 17.25
CA SER A 116 -14.52 4.35 18.31
C SER A 116 -15.68 5.33 18.09
N LYS A 117 -16.31 5.31 16.90
CA LYS A 117 -17.43 6.20 16.52
C LYS A 117 -17.08 7.69 16.64
N ALA A 118 -15.81 8.05 16.40
CA ALA A 118 -15.37 9.44 16.38
C ALA A 118 -15.73 10.11 15.03
N VAL A 119 -17.03 10.23 14.77
CA VAL A 119 -17.63 10.62 13.47
C VAL A 119 -17.06 11.95 12.96
N GLU A 120 -16.77 12.90 13.85
CA GLU A 120 -16.19 14.20 13.51
C GLU A 120 -14.82 14.11 12.81
N ASN A 121 -14.13 12.99 13.01
CA ASN A 121 -12.80 12.73 12.46
C ASN A 121 -12.83 11.82 11.23
N TYR A 122 -14.00 11.34 10.79
CA TYR A 122 -14.09 10.45 9.64
C TYR A 122 -13.59 11.15 8.36
N PRO A 123 -12.90 10.43 7.47
CA PRO A 123 -12.75 10.87 6.09
C PRO A 123 -14.09 10.79 5.35
N ASP A 124 -14.22 11.60 4.31
CA ASP A 124 -15.33 11.47 3.36
C ASP A 124 -15.05 10.36 2.33
N LEU A 125 -13.78 10.16 1.95
CA LEU A 125 -13.33 9.11 1.02
C LEU A 125 -12.07 8.40 1.52
N ILE A 126 -11.96 7.11 1.21
CA ILE A 126 -10.78 6.28 1.49
C ILE A 126 -10.25 5.65 0.20
N SER A 127 -8.94 5.72 -0.06
CA SER A 127 -8.33 5.18 -1.29
C SER A 127 -6.91 4.63 -1.12
N PRO A 128 -6.64 3.33 -1.37
CA PRO A 128 -7.59 2.23 -1.41
C PRO A 128 -7.84 1.70 0.02
N ALA A 129 -8.90 0.91 0.18
CA ALA A 129 -9.16 0.17 1.40
C ALA A 129 -9.29 -1.36 1.17
N TRP A 130 -8.48 -1.85 0.23
CA TRP A 130 -8.17 -3.24 -0.13
C TRP A 130 -9.15 -4.30 0.42
N SER A 131 -8.64 -5.30 1.16
CA SER A 131 -9.40 -6.46 1.61
C SER A 131 -10.31 -6.18 2.81
N MET A 132 -10.21 -5.01 3.45
CA MET A 132 -11.05 -4.64 4.59
C MET A 132 -12.37 -4.00 4.20
N ASN A 133 -12.48 -3.49 2.98
CA ASN A 133 -13.71 -2.92 2.47
C ASN A 133 -14.97 -3.81 2.65
N PRO A 134 -14.96 -5.12 2.28
CA PRO A 134 -16.10 -6.01 2.55
C PRO A 134 -16.40 -6.20 4.04
N VAL A 135 -15.38 -6.15 4.90
CA VAL A 135 -15.57 -6.27 6.35
C VAL A 135 -16.23 -5.01 6.90
N TRP A 136 -15.81 -3.84 6.43
CA TRP A 136 -16.39 -2.55 6.80
C TRP A 136 -17.84 -2.39 6.31
N SER A 137 -18.19 -2.93 5.13
CA SER A 137 -19.58 -2.91 4.65
C SER A 137 -20.51 -3.73 5.53
N VAL A 138 -20.13 -4.96 5.91
CA VAL A 138 -20.91 -5.80 6.83
C VAL A 138 -21.05 -5.17 8.21
N ARG A 139 -20.06 -4.38 8.65
CA ARG A 139 -20.13 -3.62 9.90
C ARG A 139 -20.94 -2.33 9.80
N GLY A 140 -21.40 -1.97 8.60
CA GLY A 140 -22.18 -0.75 8.37
C GLY A 140 -21.36 0.54 8.45
N TYR A 141 -20.06 0.47 8.18
CA TYR A 141 -19.16 1.63 8.18
C TYR A 141 -19.09 2.33 6.82
N LEU A 142 -19.54 1.67 5.75
CA LEU A 142 -19.51 2.19 4.39
C LEU A 142 -20.92 2.54 3.91
N GLU A 143 -21.01 3.66 3.20
CA GLU A 143 -22.24 4.10 2.52
C GLU A 143 -22.48 3.24 1.27
N PRO A 144 -23.72 2.77 1.01
CA PRO A 144 -24.11 2.22 -0.29
C PRO A 144 -23.96 3.27 -1.41
N LEU A 145 -23.40 2.86 -2.54
CA LEU A 145 -23.05 3.71 -3.69
C LEU A 145 -23.75 3.23 -4.98
N ASP A 146 -24.93 2.61 -4.87
CA ASP A 146 -25.61 2.04 -6.04
C ASP A 146 -25.99 3.12 -7.07
N ASP A 147 -26.44 4.28 -6.60
CA ASP A 147 -26.80 5.43 -7.46
C ASP A 147 -25.58 5.96 -8.24
N LEU A 148 -24.44 6.07 -7.57
CA LEU A 148 -23.16 6.44 -8.19
C LEU A 148 -22.71 5.37 -9.19
N MET A 149 -22.87 4.10 -8.86
CA MET A 149 -22.52 2.99 -9.75
C MET A 149 -23.42 2.95 -10.99
N ASP A 150 -24.73 3.17 -10.82
CA ASP A 150 -25.69 3.25 -11.92
C ASP A 150 -25.39 4.45 -12.84
N TRP A 151 -25.01 5.59 -12.25
CA TRP A 151 -24.55 6.75 -13.01
C TRP A 151 -23.26 6.43 -13.78
N LEU A 152 -22.27 5.80 -13.14
CA LEU A 152 -21.01 5.41 -13.79
C LEU A 152 -21.26 4.47 -14.97
N LYS A 153 -22.07 3.43 -14.79
CA LYS A 153 -22.43 2.48 -15.86
C LYS A 153 -23.18 3.16 -17.00
N SER A 154 -24.09 4.07 -16.69
CA SER A 154 -24.90 4.78 -17.69
C SER A 154 -24.08 5.76 -18.53
N ASN A 155 -23.06 6.39 -17.95
CA ASN A 155 -22.24 7.41 -18.63
C ASN A 155 -20.95 6.85 -19.23
N TYR A 156 -20.39 5.78 -18.66
CA TYR A 156 -19.07 5.25 -19.01
C TYR A 156 -19.04 3.71 -19.12
N GLY A 157 -20.19 3.05 -19.24
CA GLY A 157 -20.29 1.58 -19.23
C GLY A 157 -19.40 0.86 -20.25
N ASN A 158 -19.19 1.46 -21.42
CA ASN A 158 -18.30 0.91 -22.45
C ASN A 158 -16.80 1.05 -22.11
N ASP A 159 -16.45 1.99 -21.22
CA ASP A 159 -15.07 2.24 -20.77
C ASP A 159 -14.73 1.46 -19.48
N ILE A 160 -15.75 0.93 -18.81
CA ILE A 160 -15.58 0.11 -17.61
C ILE A 160 -15.21 -1.33 -18.00
N ILE A 161 -14.15 -1.85 -17.39
CA ILE A 161 -13.76 -3.25 -17.54
C ILE A 161 -14.92 -4.14 -17.08
N LYS A 162 -15.39 -5.01 -17.97
CA LYS A 162 -16.48 -5.94 -17.69
C LYS A 162 -16.16 -6.79 -16.45
N GLY A 163 -17.10 -6.89 -15.51
CA GLY A 163 -16.92 -7.66 -14.28
C GLY A 163 -16.20 -6.91 -13.16
N LEU A 164 -15.64 -5.72 -13.42
CA LEU A 164 -14.93 -4.94 -12.42
C LEU A 164 -15.86 -4.34 -11.36
N PRO A 165 -17.04 -3.75 -11.69
CA PRO A 165 -17.95 -3.24 -10.67
C PRO A 165 -18.34 -4.29 -9.61
N GLU A 166 -18.52 -5.53 -10.04
CA GLU A 166 -18.99 -6.66 -9.23
C GLU A 166 -18.02 -6.98 -8.09
N VAL A 167 -16.73 -6.62 -8.21
CA VAL A 167 -15.76 -6.77 -7.11
C VAL A 167 -16.04 -5.84 -5.94
N CYS A 168 -16.88 -4.82 -6.13
CA CYS A 168 -17.31 -3.86 -5.12
C CYS A 168 -18.72 -4.13 -4.59
N TYR A 169 -19.38 -5.20 -5.05
CA TYR A 169 -20.75 -5.57 -4.67
C TYR A 169 -20.73 -6.55 -3.48
N TRP A 170 -20.87 -6.02 -2.27
CA TRP A 170 -20.69 -6.76 -1.02
C TRP A 170 -21.93 -6.77 -0.15
N MET A 171 -21.89 -7.64 0.87
CA MET A 171 -22.93 -7.69 1.90
C MET A 171 -22.84 -6.47 2.83
N GLY A 172 -23.99 -5.88 3.12
CA GLY A 172 -24.21 -4.81 4.06
C GLY A 172 -24.55 -5.31 5.47
N SER A 173 -24.74 -4.37 6.39
CA SER A 173 -25.01 -4.66 7.80
C SER A 173 -26.41 -5.24 8.07
N LYS A 174 -27.34 -5.17 7.12
CA LYS A 174 -28.69 -5.75 7.24
C LYS A 174 -28.87 -7.00 6.36
N GLY A 175 -27.79 -7.53 5.79
CA GLY A 175 -27.82 -8.74 4.96
C GLY A 175 -28.25 -8.51 3.51
N GLU A 176 -28.33 -7.25 3.08
CA GLU A 176 -28.55 -6.82 1.71
C GLU A 176 -27.22 -6.64 0.97
N ARG A 177 -27.20 -6.74 -0.36
CA ARG A 177 -25.99 -6.44 -1.14
C ARG A 177 -26.11 -5.10 -1.84
N HIS A 178 -25.04 -4.32 -1.78
CA HIS A 178 -24.90 -3.02 -2.45
C HIS A 178 -23.49 -2.84 -2.98
N TYR A 179 -23.31 -1.89 -3.89
CA TYR A 179 -21.96 -1.40 -4.21
C TYR A 179 -21.47 -0.52 -3.08
N TYR A 180 -20.31 -0.83 -2.49
CA TYR A 180 -19.73 -0.06 -1.37
C TYR A 180 -18.40 0.62 -1.73
N ALA A 181 -18.01 0.55 -3.00
CA ALA A 181 -16.82 1.18 -3.52
C ALA A 181 -16.97 1.47 -5.02
N VAL A 182 -16.16 2.41 -5.51
CA VAL A 182 -15.98 2.66 -6.93
C VAL A 182 -14.60 2.14 -7.35
N PRO A 183 -14.50 1.24 -8.33
CA PRO A 183 -13.21 0.77 -8.80
C PRO A 183 -12.50 1.90 -9.57
N THR A 184 -11.30 2.26 -9.12
CA THR A 184 -10.47 3.31 -9.76
C THR A 184 -9.44 2.74 -10.73
N GLY A 185 -9.33 1.41 -10.83
CA GLY A 185 -8.43 0.73 -11.74
C GLY A 185 -8.30 -0.76 -11.42
N VAL A 186 -7.47 -1.45 -12.20
CA VAL A 186 -7.11 -2.85 -12.00
C VAL A 186 -5.60 -2.93 -11.85
N VAL A 187 -5.16 -3.71 -10.86
CA VAL A 187 -3.76 -4.09 -10.71
C VAL A 187 -3.63 -5.53 -11.19
N VAL A 188 -2.82 -5.73 -12.23
CA VAL A 188 -2.47 -7.07 -12.71
C VAL A 188 -1.22 -7.52 -11.95
N GLY A 189 -1.32 -8.65 -11.25
CA GLY A 189 -0.20 -9.27 -10.56
C GLY A 189 0.75 -9.97 -11.54
N ALA A 190 2.06 -9.83 -11.31
CA ALA A 190 3.09 -10.53 -12.07
C ALA A 190 4.31 -10.83 -11.20
N ILE A 191 5.13 -11.77 -11.67
CA ILE A 191 6.46 -11.99 -11.11
C ILE A 191 7.44 -11.08 -11.84
N PHE A 192 8.07 -10.18 -11.11
CA PHE A 192 9.18 -9.38 -11.57
C PHE A 192 10.45 -10.19 -11.55
N TRP A 193 11.25 -10.06 -12.61
CA TRP A 193 12.52 -10.74 -12.78
C TRP A 193 13.62 -9.76 -13.19
N ARG A 194 14.80 -10.02 -12.65
CA ARG A 194 16.07 -9.48 -13.14
C ARG A 194 16.47 -10.23 -14.41
N GLY A 195 16.05 -9.72 -15.57
CA GLY A 195 16.34 -10.33 -16.87
C GLY A 195 17.83 -10.38 -17.20
N ASP A 196 18.63 -9.46 -16.65
CA ASP A 196 20.09 -9.51 -16.70
C ASP A 196 20.66 -10.72 -15.93
N ILE A 197 20.09 -11.03 -14.75
CA ILE A 197 20.45 -12.24 -13.99
C ILE A 197 20.04 -13.49 -14.76
N LEU A 198 18.81 -13.55 -15.27
CA LEU A 198 18.32 -14.68 -16.07
C LEU A 198 19.25 -14.97 -17.26
N LYS A 199 19.61 -13.93 -18.02
CA LYS A 199 20.55 -14.05 -19.13
C LYS A 199 21.93 -14.52 -18.67
N LYS A 200 22.47 -13.96 -17.59
CA LYS A 200 23.80 -14.31 -17.06
C LYS A 200 23.88 -15.78 -16.63
N VAL A 201 22.81 -16.34 -16.07
CA VAL A 201 22.77 -17.77 -15.70
C VAL A 201 22.21 -18.66 -16.81
N GLY A 202 21.87 -18.11 -17.99
CA GLY A 202 21.34 -18.86 -19.12
C GLY A 202 20.02 -19.57 -18.80
N ILE A 203 19.03 -18.83 -18.30
CA ILE A 203 17.65 -19.29 -18.12
C ILE A 203 16.82 -18.75 -19.28
N ASP A 204 16.05 -19.63 -19.93
CA ASP A 204 15.04 -19.25 -20.90
C ASP A 204 13.77 -18.79 -20.18
N THR A 205 13.22 -17.65 -20.58
CA THR A 205 12.01 -17.10 -20.00
C THR A 205 10.76 -17.94 -20.30
N GLU A 206 10.75 -18.73 -21.38
CA GLU A 206 9.62 -19.62 -21.68
C GLU A 206 9.49 -20.74 -20.65
N GLU A 207 10.62 -21.24 -20.11
CA GLU A 207 10.62 -22.25 -19.04
C GLU A 207 9.97 -21.74 -17.76
N LEU A 208 9.99 -20.42 -17.53
CA LEU A 208 9.43 -19.78 -16.34
C LEU A 208 7.90 -19.75 -16.32
N LEU A 209 7.23 -20.08 -17.43
CA LEU A 209 5.78 -20.15 -17.51
C LEU A 209 5.19 -21.41 -16.88
N GLU A 210 6.01 -22.44 -16.66
CA GLU A 210 5.65 -23.67 -15.97
C GLU A 210 6.28 -23.72 -14.58
N PHE A 211 5.56 -24.27 -13.60
CA PHE A 211 6.04 -24.25 -12.21
C PHE A 211 7.38 -24.98 -12.03
N GLU A 212 7.58 -26.08 -12.75
CA GLU A 212 8.84 -26.84 -12.66
C GLU A 212 10.04 -26.03 -13.20
N GLY A 213 9.86 -25.30 -14.30
CA GLY A 213 10.93 -24.45 -14.85
C GLY A 213 11.18 -23.23 -13.96
N TYR A 214 10.12 -22.61 -13.42
CA TYR A 214 10.21 -21.58 -12.40
C TYR A 214 11.01 -22.05 -11.16
N ASP A 215 10.67 -23.23 -10.61
CA ASP A 215 11.37 -23.78 -9.44
C ASP A 215 12.85 -24.04 -9.76
N LYS A 216 13.14 -24.72 -10.87
CA LYS A 216 14.52 -24.99 -11.31
C LYS A 216 15.34 -23.72 -11.52
N ALA A 217 14.74 -22.69 -12.11
CA ALA A 217 15.36 -21.39 -12.32
C ALA A 217 15.82 -20.76 -11.00
N LEU A 218 14.98 -20.78 -9.96
CA LEU A 218 15.34 -20.27 -8.64
C LEU A 218 16.54 -21.02 -8.02
N TYR A 219 16.59 -22.35 -8.15
CA TYR A 219 17.74 -23.13 -7.68
C TYR A 219 19.01 -22.88 -8.51
N LYS A 220 18.88 -22.67 -9.83
CA LYS A 220 20.00 -22.30 -10.69
C LYS A 220 20.56 -20.92 -10.35
N ILE A 221 19.71 -19.97 -9.98
CA ILE A 221 20.14 -18.67 -9.45
C ILE A 221 20.84 -18.86 -8.10
N LYS A 222 20.30 -19.72 -7.23
CA LYS A 222 20.88 -20.01 -5.92
C LYS A 222 22.30 -20.58 -6.01
N SER A 223 22.55 -21.51 -6.93
CA SER A 223 23.88 -22.09 -7.11
C SER A 223 24.93 -21.07 -7.56
N ASN A 224 24.50 -19.98 -8.22
CA ASN A 224 25.35 -18.89 -8.70
C ASN A 224 25.32 -17.64 -7.79
N ILE A 225 24.71 -17.72 -6.61
CA ILE A 225 24.35 -16.53 -5.81
C ILE A 225 25.54 -15.62 -5.46
N LYS A 226 26.73 -16.20 -5.22
CA LYS A 226 27.94 -15.45 -4.90
C LYS A 226 28.39 -14.54 -6.06
N ASP A 227 28.32 -15.05 -7.28
CA ASP A 227 28.73 -14.34 -8.49
C ASP A 227 27.69 -13.31 -8.95
N LEU A 228 26.45 -13.46 -8.46
CA LEU A 228 25.35 -12.55 -8.73
C LEU A 228 25.30 -11.38 -7.75
N GLY A 229 25.90 -11.50 -6.56
CA GLY A 229 25.94 -10.43 -5.56
C GLY A 229 24.57 -10.09 -4.95
N ILE A 230 23.62 -11.03 -5.00
CA ILE A 230 22.27 -10.89 -4.42
C ILE A 230 22.15 -11.67 -3.10
N LEU A 231 21.14 -11.37 -2.29
CA LEU A 231 20.89 -12.03 -1.00
C LEU A 231 20.11 -13.34 -1.14
N ALA A 232 19.17 -13.42 -2.08
CA ALA A 232 18.37 -14.60 -2.36
C ALA A 232 17.83 -14.60 -3.80
N PRO A 233 17.53 -15.76 -4.39
CA PRO A 233 16.79 -15.82 -5.66
C PRO A 233 15.44 -15.10 -5.60
N LEU A 234 14.66 -15.33 -4.54
CA LEU A 234 13.27 -14.89 -4.41
C LEU A 234 13.08 -14.02 -3.18
N SER A 235 12.27 -12.97 -3.32
CA SER A 235 11.53 -12.36 -2.22
C SER A 235 10.05 -12.69 -2.37
N ALA A 236 9.56 -13.56 -1.49
CA ALA A 236 8.14 -13.83 -1.35
C ALA A 236 7.79 -13.79 0.13
N GLN A 237 7.23 -12.66 0.56
CA GLN A 237 6.84 -12.45 1.95
C GLN A 237 5.68 -13.36 2.34
N THR A 238 5.77 -13.93 3.55
CA THR A 238 4.79 -14.87 4.12
C THR A 238 4.60 -14.60 5.61
N SER A 239 4.72 -13.33 6.02
CA SER A 239 4.56 -12.94 7.42
C SER A 239 3.15 -13.23 7.91
N ALA A 240 3.03 -13.83 9.09
CA ALA A 240 1.75 -14.12 9.72
C ALA A 240 0.98 -12.85 10.14
N THR A 241 1.67 -11.71 10.21
CA THR A 241 1.08 -10.39 10.52
C THR A 241 1.05 -9.47 9.31
N GLY A 242 1.47 -9.94 8.13
CA GLY A 242 1.51 -9.15 6.91
C GLY A 242 0.15 -9.04 6.23
N SER A 243 0.00 -8.01 5.38
CA SER A 243 -1.23 -7.74 4.65
C SER A 243 -1.37 -8.61 3.38
N THR A 244 -2.22 -8.18 2.43
CA THR A 244 -2.61 -8.93 1.22
C THR A 244 -1.43 -9.50 0.44
N ASP A 245 -0.30 -8.79 0.40
CA ASP A 245 0.91 -9.22 -0.33
C ASP A 245 1.55 -10.49 0.25
N CYS A 246 1.25 -10.87 1.50
CA CYS A 246 1.68 -12.14 2.10
C CYS A 246 0.77 -13.34 1.76
N THR A 247 -0.48 -13.09 1.33
CA THR A 247 -1.46 -14.15 1.07
C THR A 247 -1.74 -14.34 -0.42
N TYR A 248 -1.62 -13.28 -1.23
CA TYR A 248 -1.87 -13.37 -2.67
C TYR A 248 -0.96 -14.38 -3.40
N PRO A 249 0.37 -14.44 -3.17
CA PRO A 249 1.23 -15.44 -3.79
C PRO A 249 0.87 -16.89 -3.43
N ILE A 250 0.27 -17.12 -2.26
CA ILE A 250 -0.20 -18.43 -1.82
C ILE A 250 -1.40 -18.85 -2.67
N TYR A 251 -2.36 -17.94 -2.87
CA TYR A 251 -3.53 -18.17 -3.72
C TYR A 251 -3.18 -18.42 -5.19
N MET A 252 -2.18 -17.73 -5.71
CA MET A 252 -1.71 -17.93 -7.08
C MET A 252 -1.03 -19.28 -7.26
N LEU A 253 -0.16 -19.71 -6.32
CA LEU A 253 0.41 -21.05 -6.38
C LEU A 253 -0.63 -22.15 -6.15
N PHE A 254 -1.62 -21.92 -5.30
CA PHE A 254 -2.75 -22.83 -5.16
C PHE A 254 -3.44 -23.02 -6.50
N GLN A 255 -3.80 -21.94 -7.19
CA GLN A 255 -4.42 -21.99 -8.51
C GLN A 255 -3.52 -22.69 -9.54
N SER A 256 -2.20 -22.46 -9.50
CA SER A 256 -1.24 -23.15 -10.36
C SER A 256 -1.21 -24.66 -10.14
N PHE A 257 -1.41 -25.14 -8.91
CA PHE A 257 -1.39 -26.56 -8.57
C PHE A 257 -2.75 -27.25 -8.72
N SER A 258 -3.84 -26.56 -8.39
CA SER A 258 -5.19 -27.12 -8.46
C SER A 258 -5.85 -26.93 -9.82
N GLY A 259 -5.45 -25.89 -10.57
CA GLY A 259 -6.17 -25.44 -11.77
C GLY A 259 -7.48 -24.72 -11.47
N VAL A 260 -7.78 -24.45 -10.20
CA VAL A 260 -9.04 -23.86 -9.73
C VAL A 260 -8.78 -22.50 -9.09
N ASN A 261 -9.65 -21.53 -9.37
CA ASN A 261 -9.61 -20.26 -8.66
C ASN A 261 -9.95 -20.48 -7.18
N PRO A 262 -9.13 -20.01 -6.23
CA PRO A 262 -9.40 -20.18 -4.80
C PRO A 262 -10.77 -19.63 -4.36
N VAL A 263 -11.34 -18.68 -5.12
CA VAL A 263 -12.70 -18.20 -4.94
C VAL A 263 -13.55 -18.57 -6.15
N ASP A 264 -14.70 -19.22 -5.91
CA ASP A 264 -15.69 -19.47 -6.95
C ASP A 264 -16.24 -18.15 -7.49
N PRO A 265 -16.04 -17.82 -8.78
CA PRO A 265 -16.55 -16.56 -9.32
C PRO A 265 -18.08 -16.48 -9.36
N ALA A 266 -18.80 -17.61 -9.36
CA ALA A 266 -20.26 -17.64 -9.40
C ALA A 266 -20.87 -17.51 -8.00
N THR A 267 -20.27 -18.17 -7.00
CA THR A 267 -20.83 -18.21 -5.62
C THR A 267 -20.09 -17.32 -4.63
N LEU A 268 -18.90 -16.84 -4.99
CA LEU A 268 -17.93 -16.15 -4.12
C LEU A 268 -17.48 -17.00 -2.92
N LYS A 269 -17.70 -18.31 -2.96
CA LYS A 269 -17.27 -19.24 -1.91
C LYS A 269 -15.77 -19.51 -2.05
N LEU A 270 -15.07 -19.56 -0.92
CA LEU A 270 -13.70 -20.06 -0.84
C LEU A 270 -13.68 -21.58 -1.08
N GLN A 271 -12.73 -22.06 -1.90
CA GLN A 271 -12.66 -23.46 -2.34
C GLN A 271 -11.33 -24.15 -1.98
N LEU A 272 -10.66 -23.75 -0.89
CA LEU A 272 -9.28 -24.21 -0.62
C LEU A 272 -9.15 -25.67 -0.17
N ASP A 273 -10.18 -26.23 0.45
CA ASP A 273 -10.18 -27.57 1.06
C ASP A 273 -11.48 -28.34 0.79
N ASP A 274 -12.30 -27.87 -0.14
CA ASP A 274 -13.59 -28.47 -0.50
C ASP A 274 -13.46 -29.90 -1.07
N THR A 275 -12.30 -30.24 -1.67
CA THR A 275 -12.00 -31.57 -2.21
C THR A 275 -10.62 -32.06 -1.77
N PRO A 276 -10.35 -33.38 -1.81
CA PRO A 276 -9.01 -33.91 -1.58
C PRO A 276 -7.96 -33.26 -2.49
N GLU A 277 -8.30 -32.98 -3.75
CA GLU A 277 -7.39 -32.35 -4.73
C GLU A 277 -7.04 -30.91 -4.34
N HIS A 278 -8.03 -30.13 -3.89
CA HIS A 278 -7.80 -28.77 -3.40
C HIS A 278 -6.91 -28.80 -2.15
N PHE A 279 -7.22 -29.67 -1.20
CA PHE A 279 -6.41 -29.83 0.01
C PHE A 279 -4.97 -30.23 -0.32
N GLN A 280 -4.75 -31.17 -1.26
CA GLN A 280 -3.41 -31.55 -1.70
C GLN A 280 -2.66 -30.41 -2.41
N ALA A 281 -3.35 -29.58 -3.19
CA ALA A 281 -2.76 -28.39 -3.77
C ALA A 281 -2.30 -27.41 -2.67
N LEU A 282 -3.12 -27.19 -1.64
CA LEU A 282 -2.75 -26.34 -0.51
C LEU A 282 -1.54 -26.89 0.26
N VAL A 283 -1.50 -28.21 0.53
CA VAL A 283 -0.33 -28.88 1.14
C VAL A 283 0.92 -28.61 0.31
N LYS A 284 0.84 -28.77 -1.02
CA LYS A 284 1.95 -28.52 -1.93
C LYS A 284 2.42 -27.06 -1.91
N VAL A 285 1.52 -26.08 -1.75
CA VAL A 285 1.91 -24.67 -1.58
C VAL A 285 2.74 -24.48 -0.30
N VAL A 286 2.25 -25.01 0.83
CA VAL A 286 2.94 -24.89 2.12
C VAL A 286 4.30 -25.59 2.08
N GLU A 287 4.37 -26.80 1.53
CA GLU A 287 5.62 -27.54 1.35
C GLU A 287 6.62 -26.78 0.46
N THR A 288 6.13 -26.15 -0.61
CA THR A 288 6.95 -25.35 -1.52
C THR A 288 7.58 -24.16 -0.81
N TYR A 289 6.79 -23.34 -0.11
CA TYR A 289 7.33 -22.20 0.64
C TYR A 289 8.26 -22.63 1.76
N ALA A 290 7.91 -23.70 2.50
CA ALA A 290 8.77 -24.25 3.54
C ALA A 290 10.11 -24.73 2.98
N ARG A 291 10.11 -25.41 1.83
CA ARG A 291 11.31 -25.85 1.13
C ARG A 291 12.14 -24.66 0.64
N TRP A 292 11.54 -23.70 -0.05
CA TRP A 292 12.24 -22.49 -0.51
C TRP A 292 12.87 -21.72 0.64
N TYR A 293 12.20 -21.63 1.79
CA TYR A 293 12.76 -20.98 2.96
C TYR A 293 13.94 -21.78 3.53
N LYS A 294 13.79 -23.09 3.76
CA LYS A 294 14.86 -23.95 4.29
C LYS A 294 16.11 -23.91 3.42
N ASP A 295 15.93 -24.03 2.11
CA ASP A 295 17.02 -24.11 1.13
C ASP A 295 17.65 -22.73 0.83
N GLY A 296 17.10 -21.65 1.39
CA GLY A 296 17.58 -20.29 1.18
C GLY A 296 17.39 -19.80 -0.24
N ILE A 297 16.33 -20.30 -0.89
CA ILE A 297 15.77 -19.78 -2.15
C ILE A 297 15.01 -18.49 -1.89
N ASN A 298 14.18 -18.48 -0.83
CA ASN A 298 13.50 -17.28 -0.38
C ASN A 298 14.40 -16.50 0.59
N ILE A 299 14.23 -15.19 0.63
CA ILE A 299 14.96 -14.31 1.54
C ILE A 299 14.66 -14.66 3.00
N ARG A 300 15.66 -14.53 3.88
CA ARG A 300 15.53 -14.94 5.30
C ARG A 300 14.50 -14.13 6.07
N SER A 301 14.30 -12.87 5.68
CA SER A 301 13.35 -11.95 6.29
C SER A 301 11.89 -12.22 5.88
N ALA A 302 11.63 -13.13 4.93
CA ALA A 302 10.28 -13.39 4.39
C ALA A 302 9.19 -13.69 5.45
N LEU A 303 9.58 -14.22 6.63
CA LEU A 303 8.64 -14.53 7.71
C LEU A 303 8.23 -13.31 8.55
N VAL A 304 8.92 -12.17 8.40
CA VAL A 304 8.67 -10.93 9.14
C VAL A 304 8.43 -9.73 8.24
N ASP A 305 8.84 -9.81 6.97
CA ASP A 305 8.60 -8.80 5.95
C ASP A 305 7.09 -8.57 5.74
N ALA A 306 6.69 -7.31 5.59
CA ALA A 306 5.30 -6.90 5.40
C ALA A 306 5.20 -5.65 4.52
N GLY A 307 3.97 -5.26 4.18
CA GLY A 307 3.71 -4.11 3.31
C GLY A 307 4.51 -4.19 2.01
N VAL A 308 5.43 -3.24 1.82
CA VAL A 308 6.20 -3.05 0.57
C VAL A 308 7.61 -3.64 0.61
N ASP A 309 7.96 -4.42 1.64
CA ASP A 309 9.33 -4.90 1.85
C ASP A 309 9.88 -5.70 0.65
N ASN A 310 9.09 -6.61 0.08
CA ASN A 310 9.48 -7.38 -1.09
C ASN A 310 9.79 -6.49 -2.33
N ASN A 311 9.07 -5.38 -2.50
CA ASN A 311 9.34 -4.41 -3.55
C ASN A 311 10.68 -3.73 -3.31
N LEU A 312 10.93 -3.27 -2.08
CA LEU A 312 12.17 -2.61 -1.72
C LEU A 312 13.38 -3.54 -1.91
N GLN A 313 13.24 -4.82 -1.57
CA GLN A 313 14.31 -5.80 -1.77
C GLN A 313 14.65 -5.98 -3.24
N PHE A 314 13.65 -6.05 -4.12
CA PHE A 314 13.88 -6.11 -5.56
C PHE A 314 14.50 -4.80 -6.09
N ILE A 315 13.94 -3.64 -5.71
CA ILE A 315 14.40 -2.31 -6.12
C ILE A 315 15.84 -2.06 -5.69
N ASN A 316 16.23 -2.55 -4.52
CA ASN A 316 17.59 -2.42 -4.00
C ASN A 316 18.55 -3.49 -4.57
N GLY A 317 18.10 -4.31 -5.53
CA GLY A 317 18.91 -5.33 -6.17
C GLY A 317 19.28 -6.51 -5.27
N GLN A 318 18.53 -6.74 -4.19
CA GLN A 318 18.83 -7.78 -3.20
C GLN A 318 18.32 -9.16 -3.62
N VAL A 319 17.37 -9.23 -4.55
CA VAL A 319 16.80 -10.49 -5.06
C VAL A 319 16.70 -10.49 -6.58
N ALA A 320 16.61 -11.69 -7.16
CA ALA A 320 16.43 -11.84 -8.61
C ALA A 320 14.96 -11.80 -9.04
N ALA A 321 14.04 -12.20 -8.15
CA ALA A 321 12.62 -12.24 -8.40
C ALA A 321 11.79 -11.79 -7.20
N THR A 322 10.63 -11.18 -7.47
CA THR A 322 9.58 -10.91 -6.48
C THR A 322 8.23 -10.88 -7.17
N PHE A 323 7.14 -11.03 -6.42
CA PHE A 323 5.79 -10.87 -6.92
C PHE A 323 5.21 -9.51 -6.47
N ASN A 324 4.61 -8.75 -7.40
CA ASN A 324 3.71 -7.64 -7.06
C ASN A 324 2.83 -7.26 -8.26
N GLY A 325 2.03 -6.21 -8.15
CA GLY A 325 1.37 -5.57 -9.29
C GLY A 325 2.35 -4.94 -10.29
N ILE A 326 2.11 -5.10 -11.60
CA ILE A 326 3.04 -4.68 -12.67
C ILE A 326 3.52 -3.22 -12.56
N ALA A 327 2.65 -2.29 -12.12
CA ALA A 327 3.00 -0.88 -12.05
C ALA A 327 3.84 -0.50 -10.81
N SER A 328 3.80 -1.29 -9.72
CA SER A 328 4.27 -0.86 -8.40
C SER A 328 5.79 -0.75 -8.31
N ILE A 329 6.53 -1.67 -8.94
CA ILE A 329 8.00 -1.66 -8.94
C ILE A 329 8.56 -0.80 -10.07
N TYR A 330 7.98 -0.88 -11.28
CA TYR A 330 8.51 -0.21 -12.46
C TYR A 330 8.58 1.32 -12.29
N ALA A 331 7.53 1.94 -11.73
CA ALA A 331 7.50 3.38 -11.48
C ALA A 331 8.64 3.82 -10.56
N VAL A 332 8.92 3.06 -9.50
CA VAL A 332 9.98 3.38 -8.53
C VAL A 332 11.37 3.16 -9.12
N LEU A 333 11.57 2.10 -9.90
CA LEU A 333 12.83 1.87 -10.61
C LEU A 333 13.15 3.03 -11.57
N LYS A 334 12.13 3.53 -12.29
CA LYS A 334 12.26 4.68 -13.20
C LYS A 334 12.64 5.96 -12.45
N ASP A 335 11.91 6.29 -11.39
CA ASP A 335 12.16 7.49 -10.60
C ASP A 335 13.56 7.47 -9.97
N ARG A 336 14.01 6.30 -9.50
CA ARG A 336 15.34 6.11 -8.91
C ARG A 336 16.46 5.92 -9.93
N LYS A 337 16.14 5.85 -11.23
CA LYS A 337 17.10 5.54 -12.30
C LYS A 337 17.90 4.26 -12.00
N ALA A 338 17.20 3.22 -11.56
CA ALA A 338 17.82 1.97 -11.15
C ALA A 338 18.62 1.36 -12.33
N PRO A 339 19.85 0.86 -12.09
CA PRO A 339 20.77 0.45 -13.16
C PRO A 339 20.31 -0.76 -13.96
N PHE A 340 19.33 -1.52 -13.43
CA PHE A 340 18.78 -2.72 -14.06
C PHE A 340 17.34 -2.53 -14.56
N LEU A 341 16.83 -1.29 -14.59
CA LEU A 341 15.48 -0.97 -15.08
C LEU A 341 15.24 -1.59 -16.46
N ASP A 342 16.15 -1.36 -17.42
CA ASP A 342 16.01 -1.81 -18.81
C ASP A 342 16.04 -3.35 -18.95
N SER A 343 16.58 -4.04 -17.95
CA SER A 343 16.63 -5.49 -17.91
C SER A 343 15.52 -6.11 -17.05
N THR A 344 14.69 -5.30 -16.41
CA THR A 344 13.59 -5.81 -15.59
C THR A 344 12.46 -6.29 -16.49
N ILE A 345 12.03 -7.53 -16.29
CA ILE A 345 10.90 -8.12 -17.03
C ILE A 345 9.82 -8.57 -16.04
N THR A 346 8.59 -8.72 -16.54
CA THR A 346 7.46 -9.29 -15.78
C THR A 346 6.90 -10.49 -16.51
N LEU A 347 6.66 -11.57 -15.77
CA LEU A 347 6.04 -12.79 -16.29
C LEU A 347 4.82 -13.15 -15.43
N PRO A 348 3.81 -13.83 -15.99
CA PRO A 348 2.68 -14.33 -15.20
C PRO A 348 3.15 -15.33 -14.13
N PHE A 349 2.26 -15.66 -13.19
CA PHE A 349 2.54 -16.78 -12.29
C PHE A 349 2.65 -18.09 -13.08
N PRO A 350 3.63 -18.95 -12.74
CA PRO A 350 3.85 -20.18 -13.47
C PRO A 350 2.73 -21.21 -13.27
N GLY A 351 2.47 -22.06 -14.26
CA GLY A 351 1.50 -23.15 -14.20
C GLY A 351 0.15 -22.80 -14.83
N ASN A 352 -0.96 -23.33 -14.30
CA ASN A 352 -2.28 -23.11 -14.91
C ASN A 352 -2.71 -21.64 -14.96
N ALA A 353 -2.15 -20.79 -14.11
CA ALA A 353 -2.38 -19.35 -14.13
C ALA A 353 -1.73 -18.64 -15.33
N SER A 354 -0.75 -19.24 -16.02
CA SER A 354 -0.12 -18.63 -17.21
C SER A 354 -0.83 -18.97 -18.52
N LYS A 355 -1.79 -19.90 -18.49
CA LYS A 355 -2.51 -20.43 -19.66
C LYS A 355 -3.92 -19.83 -19.83
N ASN A 356 -4.40 -19.12 -18.82
CA ASN A 356 -5.68 -18.41 -18.78
C ASN A 356 -5.42 -16.91 -18.71
#